data_AF-A0A6N8BJI8-F1
#
_entry.id   AF-A0A6N8BJI8-F1
#
_cell.length_a   1.000
_cell.length_b   1.000
_cell.length_c   1.000
_cell.angle_alpha   90.00
_cell.angle_beta   90.00
_cell.angle_gamma   90.00
#
_symmetry.space_group_name_H-M   'P 1'
#
loop_
_entity.id
_entity.type
_entity.pdbx_description
1 polymer ?
#
loop_
_entity_poly.entity_id
_entity_poly.type
_entity_poly.pdbx_seq_one_letter_code
_entity_poly.pdbx_strand_id
1 'polypeptide(L)'
;MVKDGFTSKIKEISEQNPNLCMQCGTCSASCTGIGAMEELPRQVMRLLQLGKDRVLESPSIWMCTTCLTCTARCPRGIDIARVMEALRVVNLRQGNEVLVLEDIPLELLTEVPQMALTSGFRKLSA
;
A
#
# COMPACT_ATOMS: atom_id res chain seq x y z
N MET A 1 -18.62 9.34 -14.38
CA MET A 1 -18.84 8.78 -13.03
C MET A 1 -17.99 7.53 -12.90
N VAL A 2 -17.08 7.51 -11.93
CA VAL A 2 -16.10 6.43 -11.74
C VAL A 2 -16.78 5.29 -10.99
N LYS A 3 -16.52 4.02 -11.34
CA LYS A 3 -17.08 2.84 -10.66
C LYS A 3 -16.61 2.84 -9.19
N ASP A 4 -17.48 3.25 -8.27
CA ASP A 4 -17.13 3.60 -6.89
C ASP A 4 -16.85 2.41 -5.94
N GLY A 5 -16.95 1.16 -6.39
CA GLY A 5 -16.89 -0.02 -5.51
C GLY A 5 -15.58 -0.11 -4.71
N PHE A 6 -14.44 -0.26 -5.39
CA PHE A 6 -13.16 -0.46 -4.70
C PHE A 6 -12.66 0.83 -4.02
N THR A 7 -12.79 1.99 -4.68
CA THR A 7 -12.33 3.27 -4.11
C THR A 7 -13.08 3.59 -2.82
N SER A 8 -14.37 3.25 -2.72
CA SER A 8 -15.13 3.40 -1.48
C SER A 8 -14.59 2.50 -0.37
N LYS A 9 -14.20 1.26 -0.69
CA LYS A 9 -13.55 0.36 0.27
C LYS A 9 -12.22 0.92 0.78
N ILE A 10 -11.41 1.51 -0.10
CA ILE A 10 -10.16 2.16 0.29
C ILE A 10 -10.43 3.37 1.21
N LYS A 11 -11.44 4.19 0.91
CA LYS A 11 -11.84 5.32 1.77
C LYS A 11 -12.31 4.84 3.15
N GLU A 12 -13.10 3.77 3.19
CA GLU A 12 -13.60 3.16 4.43
C GLU A 12 -12.45 2.64 5.30
N ILE A 13 -11.53 1.84 4.74
CA ILE A 13 -10.43 1.24 5.51
C ILE A 13 -9.39 2.28 5.92
N SER A 14 -9.07 3.24 5.04
CA SER A 14 -8.05 4.24 5.35
C SER A 14 -8.58 5.45 6.12
N GLU A 15 -9.89 5.66 6.17
CA GLU A 15 -10.51 6.91 6.65
C GLU A 15 -10.00 8.16 5.91
N GLN A 16 -9.42 8.00 4.72
CA GLN A 16 -8.88 9.08 3.91
C GLN A 16 -9.74 9.29 2.66
N ASN A 17 -9.79 10.53 2.17
CA ASN A 17 -10.45 10.84 0.90
C ASN A 17 -9.43 11.21 -0.19
N PRO A 18 -9.14 10.29 -1.14
CA PRO A 18 -8.20 10.55 -2.24
C PRO A 18 -8.58 11.74 -3.14
N ASN A 19 -9.84 12.13 -3.17
CA ASN A 19 -10.31 13.26 -3.97
C ASN A 19 -9.81 14.62 -3.44
N LEU A 20 -9.30 14.68 -2.19
CA LEU A 20 -8.66 15.88 -1.65
C LEU A 20 -7.25 16.11 -2.21
N CYS A 21 -6.65 15.10 -2.86
CA CYS A 21 -5.30 15.19 -3.40
C CYS A 21 -5.25 16.14 -4.60
N MET A 22 -4.47 17.21 -4.48
CA MET A 22 -4.24 18.20 -5.53
C MET A 22 -3.07 17.85 -6.47
N GLN A 23 -2.55 16.62 -6.40
CA GLN A 23 -1.46 16.15 -7.27
C GLN A 23 -0.15 16.97 -7.19
N CYS A 24 0.16 17.59 -6.04
CA CYS A 24 1.35 18.44 -5.87
C CYS A 24 2.71 17.69 -5.91
N GLY A 25 2.72 16.37 -5.64
CA GLY A 25 3.94 15.55 -5.73
C GLY A 25 4.88 15.56 -4.53
N THR A 26 4.57 16.29 -3.45
CA THR A 26 5.37 16.29 -2.21
C THR A 26 5.60 14.88 -1.66
N CYS A 27 4.58 14.02 -1.71
CA CYS A 27 4.66 12.63 -1.26
C CYS A 27 5.63 11.80 -2.11
N SER A 28 5.61 11.97 -3.44
CA SER A 28 6.54 11.29 -4.35
C SER A 28 7.98 11.76 -4.15
N ALA A 29 8.20 13.08 -4.03
CA ALA A 29 9.53 13.64 -3.79
C ALA A 29 10.12 13.25 -2.42
N SER A 30 9.26 12.98 -1.43
CA SER A 30 9.69 12.58 -0.09
C SER A 30 9.78 11.06 0.11
N CYS A 31 9.39 10.26 -0.88
CA CYS A 31 9.42 8.81 -0.76
C CYS A 31 10.87 8.31 -0.79
N THR A 32 11.26 7.48 0.17
CA THR A 32 12.60 6.88 0.21
C THR A 32 12.70 5.65 -0.70
N GLY A 33 11.56 5.06 -1.10
CA GLY A 33 11.47 3.86 -1.93
C GLY A 33 11.33 4.11 -3.43
N ILE A 34 11.58 5.33 -3.92
CA ILE A 34 11.36 5.72 -5.34
C ILE A 34 12.01 4.72 -6.31
N GLY A 35 13.24 4.29 -6.05
CA GLY A 35 13.97 3.38 -6.95
C GLY A 35 13.40 1.96 -7.05
N ALA A 36 12.50 1.56 -6.15
CA ALA A 36 11.86 0.25 -6.14
C ALA A 36 10.37 0.30 -6.51
N MET A 37 9.79 1.49 -6.72
CA MET A 37 8.36 1.66 -7.00
C MET A 37 8.11 1.91 -8.49
N GLU A 38 7.12 1.21 -9.05
CA GLU A 38 6.60 1.46 -10.40
C GLU A 38 5.63 2.65 -10.42
N GLU A 39 4.83 2.79 -9.37
CA GLU A 39 3.91 3.89 -9.12
C GLU A 39 4.30 4.59 -7.83
N LEU A 40 4.71 5.85 -7.98
CA LEU A 40 4.99 6.70 -6.85
C LEU A 40 3.69 7.08 -6.12
N PRO A 41 3.75 7.46 -4.84
CA PRO A 41 2.55 7.77 -4.05
C PRO A 41 1.58 8.76 -4.71
N ARG A 42 2.08 9.80 -5.41
CA ARG A 42 1.21 10.72 -6.18
C ARG A 42 0.41 10.00 -7.26
N GLN A 43 1.04 9.08 -8.00
CA GLN A 43 0.41 8.31 -9.07
C GLN A 43 -0.62 7.33 -8.50
N VAL A 44 -0.32 6.68 -7.37
CA VAL A 44 -1.30 5.88 -6.62
C VAL A 44 -2.54 6.69 -6.28
N MET A 45 -2.37 7.89 -5.69
CA MET A 45 -3.50 8.78 -5.40
C MET A 45 -4.27 9.16 -6.66
N ARG A 46 -3.60 9.36 -7.80
CA ARG A 46 -4.25 9.65 -9.08
C ARG A 46 -5.07 8.46 -9.59
N LEU A 47 -4.55 7.25 -9.48
CA LEU A 47 -5.26 6.03 -9.87
C LEU A 47 -6.52 5.82 -9.04
N LEU A 48 -6.46 6.10 -7.73
CA LEU A 48 -7.62 6.09 -6.84
C LEU A 48 -8.68 7.12 -7.25
N GLN A 49 -8.28 8.35 -7.58
CA GLN A 49 -9.20 9.38 -8.08
C GLN A 49 -9.89 8.99 -9.39
N LEU A 50 -9.18 8.26 -10.24
CA LEU A 50 -9.71 7.74 -11.51
C LEU A 50 -10.48 6.42 -11.34
N GLY A 51 -10.51 5.86 -10.12
CA GLY A 51 -11.03 4.53 -9.79
C GLY A 51 -10.47 3.44 -10.69
N LYS A 52 -9.15 3.46 -10.88
CA LYS A 52 -8.39 2.41 -11.56
C LYS A 52 -7.92 1.41 -10.51
N ASP A 53 -8.65 0.31 -10.40
CA ASP A 53 -8.37 -0.84 -9.54
C ASP A 53 -7.04 -1.54 -9.83
N ARG A 54 -6.49 -1.42 -11.05
CA ARG A 54 -5.13 -1.89 -11.40
C ARG A 54 -4.03 -1.50 -10.41
N VAL A 55 -4.24 -0.46 -9.61
CA VAL A 55 -3.31 -0.05 -8.54
C VAL A 55 -3.12 -1.15 -7.47
N LEU A 56 -4.08 -2.07 -7.34
CA LEU A 56 -3.97 -3.25 -6.47
C LEU A 56 -2.96 -4.28 -6.99
N GLU A 57 -2.70 -4.31 -8.29
CA GLU A 57 -1.73 -5.21 -8.93
C GLU A 57 -0.31 -4.63 -8.91
N SER A 58 -0.16 -3.35 -8.55
CA SER A 58 1.12 -2.67 -8.53
C SER A 58 2.04 -3.23 -7.44
N PRO A 59 3.30 -3.61 -7.76
CA PRO A 59 4.30 -3.97 -6.76
C PRO A 59 4.58 -2.83 -5.75
N SER A 60 4.27 -1.59 -6.12
CA SER A 60 4.54 -0.40 -5.31
C SER A 60 3.79 -0.39 -3.98
N ILE A 61 2.63 -1.05 -3.90
CA ILE A 61 1.89 -1.18 -2.62
C ILE A 61 2.74 -1.94 -1.60
N TRP A 62 3.51 -2.94 -2.03
CA TRP A 62 4.37 -3.76 -1.19
C TRP A 62 5.70 -3.09 -0.84
N MET A 63 6.23 -2.29 -1.77
CA MET A 63 7.49 -1.55 -1.60
C MET A 63 7.38 -0.38 -0.64
N CYS A 64 6.16 0.12 -0.37
CA CYS A 64 5.98 1.13 0.66
C CYS A 64 6.43 0.56 2.04
N THR A 65 7.26 1.32 2.75
CA THR A 65 7.79 0.92 4.06
C THR A 65 6.97 1.49 5.22
N THR A 66 5.86 2.18 4.93
CA THR A 66 5.02 2.87 5.92
C THR A 66 5.87 3.80 6.82
N CYS A 67 6.88 4.48 6.25
CA CYS A 67 7.76 5.39 6.98
C CYS A 67 7.11 6.74 7.37
N LEU A 68 5.88 6.99 6.92
CA LEU A 68 5.04 8.16 7.25
C LEU A 68 5.55 9.53 6.76
N THR A 69 6.70 9.62 6.11
CA THR A 69 7.24 10.90 5.60
C THR A 69 6.28 11.62 4.66
N CYS A 70 5.60 10.87 3.78
CA CYS A 70 4.61 11.43 2.86
C CYS A 70 3.38 11.99 3.59
N THR A 71 2.92 11.31 4.64
CA THR A 71 1.80 11.73 5.50
C THR A 71 2.15 13.03 6.23
N ALA A 72 3.32 13.06 6.88
CA ALA A 72 3.78 14.24 7.63
C ALA A 72 3.92 15.50 6.77
N ARG A 73 4.21 15.34 5.47
CA ARG A 73 4.46 16.46 4.55
C ARG A 73 3.28 16.79 3.64
N CYS A 74 2.15 16.09 3.75
CA CYS A 74 1.02 16.35 2.86
C CYS A 74 0.38 17.72 3.17
N PRO A 75 0.38 18.70 2.25
CA PRO A 75 -0.26 20.00 2.48
C PRO A 75 -1.79 19.93 2.55
N ARG A 76 -2.37 18.78 2.14
CA ARG A 76 -3.81 18.50 2.21
C ARG A 76 -4.19 17.64 3.42
N GLY A 77 -3.22 17.29 4.27
CA GLY A 77 -3.46 16.48 5.48
C GLY A 77 -3.88 15.03 5.20
N ILE A 78 -3.56 14.49 4.02
CA ILE A 78 -3.92 13.11 3.67
C ILE A 78 -2.89 12.15 4.27
N ASP A 79 -3.37 11.14 5.00
CA ASP A 79 -2.53 10.03 5.44
C ASP A 79 -2.28 9.03 4.30
N ILE A 80 -1.31 9.35 3.45
CA ILE A 80 -0.97 8.54 2.27
C ILE A 80 -0.43 7.17 2.69
N ALA A 81 0.30 7.07 3.79
CA ALA A 81 0.79 5.78 4.28
C ALA A 81 -0.38 4.85 4.66
N ARG A 82 -1.41 5.38 5.31
CA ARG A 82 -2.64 4.62 5.61
C ARG A 82 -3.43 4.23 4.35
N VAL A 83 -3.42 5.06 3.31
CA VAL A 83 -3.99 4.70 2.00
C VAL A 83 -3.24 3.51 1.37
N MET A 84 -1.90 3.51 1.43
CA MET A 84 -1.08 2.39 0.94
C MET A 84 -1.36 1.10 1.71
N GLU A 85 -1.56 1.20 3.03
CA GLU A 85 -1.94 0.05 3.86
C GLU A 85 -3.33 -0.49 3.49
N ALA A 86 -4.31 0.39 3.28
CA ALA A 86 -5.65 -0.01 2.84
C ALA A 86 -5.62 -0.75 1.50
N LEU A 87 -4.74 -0.35 0.57
CA LEU A 87 -4.54 -1.07 -0.69
C LEU A 87 -4.04 -2.49 -0.47
N ARG A 88 -3.07 -2.70 0.44
CA ARG A 88 -2.59 -4.06 0.79
C ARG A 88 -3.71 -4.90 1.39
N VAL A 89 -4.43 -4.36 2.36
CA VAL A 89 -5.52 -5.08 3.04
C VAL A 89 -6.60 -5.49 2.04
N VAL A 90 -6.97 -4.61 1.10
CA VAL A 90 -7.93 -4.97 0.05
C VAL A 90 -7.37 -6.05 -0.87
N ASN A 91 -6.10 -5.97 -1.25
CA ASN A 91 -5.46 -6.96 -2.11
C ASN A 91 -5.35 -8.35 -1.43
N LEU A 92 -4.92 -8.41 -0.17
CA LEU A 92 -4.85 -9.65 0.63
C LEU A 92 -6.23 -10.30 0.80
N ARG A 93 -7.27 -9.50 1.07
CA ARG A 93 -8.65 -9.99 1.19
C ARG A 93 -9.23 -10.55 -0.11
N GLN A 94 -8.58 -10.33 -1.26
CA GLN A 94 -8.93 -10.95 -2.53
C GLN A 94 -8.23 -12.32 -2.73
N GLY A 95 -7.43 -12.78 -1.76
CA GLY A 95 -6.67 -14.03 -1.84
C GLY A 95 -5.29 -13.88 -2.50
N ASN A 96 -4.84 -12.64 -2.73
CA ASN A 96 -3.53 -12.35 -3.33
C ASN A 96 -2.46 -12.29 -2.23
N GLU A 97 -2.29 -13.39 -1.50
CA GLU A 97 -1.24 -13.51 -0.49
C GLU A 97 0.13 -13.50 -1.15
N VAL A 98 1.06 -12.71 -0.59
CA VAL A 98 2.45 -12.66 -1.04
C VAL A 98 3.29 -13.70 -0.30
N LEU A 99 2.92 -14.01 0.94
CA LEU A 99 3.55 -15.03 1.77
C LEU A 99 2.51 -16.08 2.16
N VAL A 100 2.54 -17.23 1.49
CA VAL A 100 1.69 -18.38 1.76
C VAL A 100 2.42 -19.30 2.75
N LEU A 101 1.74 -19.71 3.82
CA LEU A 101 2.38 -20.41 4.95
C LEU A 101 2.86 -21.81 4.55
N GLU A 102 2.10 -22.47 3.68
CA GLU A 102 2.38 -23.79 3.12
C GLU A 102 3.62 -23.80 2.22
N ASP A 103 3.97 -22.66 1.63
CA ASP A 103 5.10 -22.52 0.71
C ASP A 103 6.42 -22.21 1.44
N ILE A 104 6.40 -22.04 2.76
CA ILE A 104 7.60 -21.73 3.55
C ILE A 104 8.40 -23.02 3.81
N PRO A 105 9.66 -23.13 3.33
CA PRO A 105 10.49 -24.30 3.60
C PRO A 105 10.79 -24.40 5.09
N LEU A 106 10.74 -25.63 5.62
CA LEU A 106 10.86 -25.89 7.05
C LEU A 106 12.24 -25.45 7.58
N GLU A 107 13.27 -25.53 6.74
CA GLU A 107 14.63 -25.08 7.02
C GLU A 107 14.67 -23.59 7.38
N LEU A 108 13.85 -22.77 6.70
CA LEU A 108 13.80 -21.33 6.89
C LEU A 108 13.41 -20.96 8.34
N LEU A 109 12.57 -21.78 8.98
CA LEU A 109 12.14 -21.57 10.38
C LEU A 109 13.31 -21.56 11.37
N THR A 110 14.41 -22.22 11.02
CA THR A 110 15.62 -22.28 11.86
C THR A 110 16.67 -21.25 11.48
N GLU A 111 16.61 -20.72 10.26
CA GLU A 111 17.61 -19.77 9.73
C GLU A 111 17.21 -18.31 9.96
N VAL A 112 15.93 -17.98 9.84
CA VAL A 112 15.48 -16.59 9.97
C VAL A 112 15.09 -16.27 11.41
N PRO A 113 15.35 -15.03 11.87
CA PRO A 113 14.85 -14.58 13.16
C PRO A 113 13.32 -14.67 13.22
N GLN A 114 12.76 -15.03 14.37
CA GLN A 114 11.31 -15.05 14.58
C GLN A 114 10.63 -13.72 14.25
N MET A 115 11.36 -12.60 14.39
CA MET A 115 10.90 -11.27 13.99
C MET A 115 10.65 -11.16 12.47
N ALA A 116 11.47 -11.80 11.63
CA ALA A 116 11.28 -11.80 10.18
C ALA A 116 9.98 -12.52 9.82
N LEU A 117 9.72 -13.70 10.39
CA LEU A 117 8.49 -14.46 10.18
C LEU A 117 7.26 -13.66 10.62
N THR A 118 7.24 -13.21 11.88
CA THR A 118 6.09 -12.46 12.43
C THR A 118 5.80 -11.17 11.66
N SER A 119 6.84 -10.43 11.24
CA SER A 119 6.67 -9.24 10.42
C SER A 119 6.19 -9.56 9.00
N GLY A 120 6.70 -10.64 8.41
CA GLY A 120 6.31 -11.15 7.10
C GLY A 120 4.84 -11.53 7.08
N PHE A 121 4.39 -12.40 7.99
CA PHE A 121 2.99 -12.80 8.09
C PHE A 121 2.07 -11.60 8.30
N ARG A 122 2.42 -10.68 9.21
CA ARG A 122 1.61 -9.48 9.46
C ARG A 122 1.45 -8.58 8.24
N LYS A 123 2.45 -8.55 7.34
CA LYS A 123 2.48 -7.64 6.19
C LYS A 123 2.01 -8.32 4.90
N LEU A 124 2.29 -9.60 4.71
CA LEU A 124 2.27 -10.29 3.41
C LEU A 124 1.28 -11.47 3.33
N SER A 125 0.64 -11.84 4.43
CA SER A 125 -0.36 -12.92 4.51
C SER A 125 -1.70 -12.37 5.02
N ALA A 126 -2.81 -13.02 4.68
CA ALA A 126 -4.18 -12.57 4.93
C ALA A 126 -4.79 -13.13 6.22
#